data_AF-A0A0R2DTX8-F1
#
_entry.id   AF-A0A0R2DTX8-F1
#
_cell.length_a   1.000
_cell.length_b   1.000
_cell.length_c   1.000
_cell.angle_alpha   90.00
_cell.angle_beta   90.00
_cell.angle_gamma   90.00
#
_symmetry.space_group_name_H-M   'P 1'
#
loop_
_entity.id
_entity.type
_entity.pdbx_description
1 polymer ?
#
loop_
_entity_poly.entity_id
_entity_poly.type
_entity_poly.pdbx_seq_one_letter_code
_entity_poly.pdbx_strand_id
1 'polypeptide(L)'
;MEGEHKMNYAYPLEDFWSIEETTQAIAFYNAVEQAYESSIDCEQFLTKYHAFSRIVPAITEQRRISRQFEEASGYSIYNAIHQAKKLKTGKLMIAG
;
A
#
# COMPACT_ATOMS: atom_id res chain seq x y z
N MET A 1 7.05 27.09 -0.62
CA MET A 1 6.54 26.89 0.75
C MET A 1 5.89 25.52 0.74
N GLU A 2 6.74 24.50 0.66
CA GLU A 2 7.30 23.77 1.82
C GLU A 2 6.27 22.79 2.39
N GLY A 3 6.45 21.54 1.97
CA GLY A 3 5.72 20.38 2.46
C GLY A 3 6.54 19.11 2.25
N GLU A 4 7.88 19.20 2.28
CA GLU A 4 8.77 18.05 2.29
C GLU A 4 9.20 17.77 3.73
N HIS A 5 8.24 17.31 4.51
CA HIS A 5 8.49 16.40 5.63
C HIS A 5 7.58 15.20 5.39
N LYS A 6 7.83 14.44 4.31
CA LYS A 6 7.25 13.10 4.24
C LYS A 6 8.04 12.25 5.22
N MET A 7 7.47 12.18 6.42
CA MET A 7 7.47 11.06 7.36
C MET A 7 8.62 10.09 7.11
N ASN A 8 9.52 9.98 8.07
CA ASN A 8 10.54 8.93 8.08
C ASN A 8 9.81 7.58 8.00
N TYR A 9 9.63 7.05 6.79
CA TYR A 9 8.79 5.88 6.56
C TYR A 9 9.50 4.69 7.18
N ALA A 10 9.07 4.27 8.37
CA ALA A 10 9.54 3.07 9.05
C ALA A 10 8.89 1.80 8.46
N TYR A 11 8.42 1.87 7.22
CA TYR A 11 7.74 0.78 6.52
C TYR A 11 8.76 -0.10 5.81
N PRO A 12 8.40 -1.37 5.57
CA PRO A 12 9.29 -2.30 4.87
C PRO A 12 9.59 -1.81 3.45
N LEU A 13 10.83 -1.38 3.25
CA LEU A 13 11.45 -1.06 1.97
C LEU A 13 12.66 -1.96 1.80
N GLU A 14 12.94 -2.35 0.56
CA GLU A 14 14.09 -3.18 0.24
C GLU A 14 15.25 -2.33 -0.29
N ASP A 15 16.45 -2.54 0.24
CA ASP A 15 17.65 -1.77 -0.13
C ASP A 15 18.05 -1.92 -1.62
N PHE A 16 17.60 -3.00 -2.27
CA PHE A 16 17.91 -3.29 -3.67
C PHE A 16 16.86 -2.74 -4.65
N TRP A 17 15.78 -2.13 -4.18
CA TRP A 17 14.82 -1.46 -5.06
C TRP A 17 15.41 -0.17 -5.63
N SER A 18 15.12 0.08 -6.90
CA SER A 18 15.37 1.38 -7.51
C SER A 18 14.54 2.48 -6.84
N ILE A 19 14.90 3.75 -7.09
CA ILE A 19 14.14 4.91 -6.61
C ILE A 19 12.68 4.86 -7.11
N GLU A 20 12.48 4.43 -8.36
CA GLU A 20 11.15 4.31 -8.95
C GLU A 20 10.32 3.24 -8.23
N GLU A 21 10.89 2.06 -8.01
CA GLU A 21 10.23 0.96 -7.30
C GLU A 21 9.89 1.34 -5.85
N THR A 22 10.84 1.99 -5.17
CA THR A 22 10.63 2.53 -3.81
C THR A 22 9.46 3.52 -3.78
N THR A 23 9.40 4.42 -4.76
CA THR A 23 8.31 5.40 -4.88
C THR A 23 6.96 4.72 -5.11
N GLN A 24 6.92 3.67 -5.93
CA GLN A 24 5.71 2.89 -6.20
C GLN A 24 5.24 2.11 -4.95
N ALA A 25 6.17 1.54 -4.17
CA ALA A 25 5.84 0.87 -2.92
C ALA A 25 5.25 1.86 -1.88
N ILE A 26 5.88 3.01 -1.70
CA ILE A 26 5.37 4.08 -0.83
C ILE A 26 3.98 4.55 -1.30
N ALA A 27 3.79 4.72 -2.61
CA ALA A 27 2.48 5.10 -3.15
C ALA A 27 1.39 4.07 -2.85
N PHE A 28 1.73 2.78 -2.86
CA PHE A 28 0.80 1.71 -2.48
C PHE A 28 0.52 1.70 -0.97
N TYR A 29 1.52 1.86 -0.11
CA TYR A 29 1.33 1.96 1.34
C TYR A 29 0.41 3.12 1.72
N ASN A 30 0.64 4.32 1.17
CA ASN A 30 -0.23 5.47 1.38
C ASN A 30 -1.68 5.21 0.91
N ALA A 31 -1.87 4.38 -0.13
CA ALA A 31 -3.20 4.02 -0.60
C ALA A 31 -3.93 3.07 0.34
N VAL A 32 -3.18 2.21 1.05
CA VAL A 32 -3.73 1.35 2.10
C VAL A 32 -4.16 2.22 3.28
N GLU A 33 -3.29 3.10 3.79
CA GLU A 33 -3.63 4.06 4.85
C GLU A 33 -4.88 4.86 4.50
N GLN A 34 -4.91 5.46 3.29
CA GLN A 34 -6.05 6.25 2.83
C GLN A 34 -7.37 5.46 2.82
N ALA A 35 -7.31 4.16 2.49
CA ALA A 35 -8.49 3.31 2.50
C ALA A 35 -9.04 3.07 3.92
N TYR A 36 -8.20 3.08 4.96
CA TYR A 36 -8.61 2.95 6.36
C TYR A 36 -9.00 4.29 6.99
N GLU A 37 -8.29 5.37 6.68
CA GLU A 37 -8.51 6.68 7.31
C GLU A 37 -9.65 7.48 6.67
N SER A 38 -9.95 7.22 5.40
CA SER A 38 -10.98 7.97 4.66
C SER A 38 -11.58 7.12 3.55
N SER A 39 -11.38 7.50 2.29
CA SER A 39 -11.69 6.64 1.16
C SER A 39 -10.73 6.91 0.01
N ILE A 40 -10.50 5.89 -0.80
CA ILE A 40 -9.75 5.98 -2.06
C ILE A 40 -10.61 5.46 -3.20
N ASP A 41 -10.39 5.96 -4.41
CA ASP A 41 -10.97 5.33 -5.59
C ASP A 41 -10.44 3.89 -5.75
N CYS A 42 -11.35 2.93 -5.95
CA CYS A 42 -11.02 1.51 -6.02
C CYS A 42 -10.10 1.19 -7.21
N GLU A 43 -10.28 1.84 -8.35
CA GLU A 43 -9.45 1.64 -9.53
C GLU A 43 -8.05 2.23 -9.32
N GLN A 44 -7.97 3.39 -8.66
CA GLN A 44 -6.70 3.97 -8.24
C GLN A 44 -5.96 3.06 -7.26
N PHE A 45 -6.65 2.50 -6.26
CA PHE A 45 -6.07 1.55 -5.31
C PHE A 45 -5.53 0.31 -6.02
N LEU A 46 -6.34 -0.31 -6.90
CA LEU A 46 -5.95 -1.51 -7.63
C LEU A 46 -4.76 -1.24 -8.58
N THR A 47 -4.73 -0.07 -9.24
CA THR A 47 -3.59 0.34 -10.07
C THR A 47 -2.28 0.37 -9.26
N LYS A 48 -2.30 0.98 -8.07
CA LYS A 48 -1.13 1.04 -7.19
C LYS A 48 -0.73 -0.35 -6.68
N TYR A 49 -1.71 -1.19 -6.32
CA TYR A 49 -1.47 -2.58 -5.94
C TYR A 49 -0.83 -3.39 -7.08
N HIS A 50 -1.27 -3.20 -8.32
CA HIS A 50 -0.69 -3.89 -9.48
C HIS A 50 0.75 -3.46 -9.75
N ALA A 51 1.08 -2.18 -9.57
CA ALA A 51 2.46 -1.69 -9.64
C ALA A 51 3.33 -2.36 -8.56
N PHE A 52 2.91 -2.31 -7.29
CA PHE A 52 3.60 -2.97 -6.18
C PHE A 52 3.80 -4.48 -6.40
N SER A 53 2.78 -5.18 -6.93
CA SER A 53 2.86 -6.62 -7.19
C SER A 53 3.89 -7.00 -8.26
N ARG A 54 4.27 -6.07 -9.16
CA ARG A 54 5.34 -6.29 -10.14
C ARG A 54 6.73 -6.19 -9.52
N ILE A 55 6.88 -5.34 -8.52
CA ILE A 55 8.12 -5.15 -7.74
C ILE A 55 8.34 -6.34 -6.82
N VAL A 56 7.25 -6.84 -6.22
CA VAL A 56 7.28 -7.98 -5.28
C VAL A 56 6.52 -9.17 -5.85
N PRO A 57 7.06 -9.91 -6.84
CA PRO A 57 6.32 -10.99 -7.50
C PRO A 57 6.14 -12.24 -6.62
N ALA A 58 7.03 -12.46 -5.64
CA ALA A 58 6.99 -13.64 -4.78
C ALA A 58 5.96 -13.50 -3.66
N ILE A 59 5.03 -14.47 -3.55
CA ILE A 59 3.98 -14.46 -2.53
C ILE A 59 4.51 -14.51 -1.10
N THR A 60 5.62 -15.21 -0.86
CA THR A 60 6.28 -15.28 0.45
C THR A 60 6.75 -13.90 0.89
N GLU A 61 7.28 -13.13 -0.06
CA GLU A 61 7.78 -11.79 0.19
C GLU A 61 6.64 -10.79 0.38
N GLN A 62 5.59 -10.86 -0.44
CA GLN A 62 4.38 -10.05 -0.22
C GLN A 62 3.79 -10.28 1.17
N ARG A 63 3.79 -11.53 1.67
CA ARG A 63 3.33 -11.84 3.03
C ARG A 63 4.22 -11.25 4.11
N ARG A 64 5.55 -11.31 3.93
CA ARG A 64 6.51 -10.71 4.87
C ARG A 64 6.31 -9.21 4.95
N ILE A 65 6.27 -8.54 3.80
CA ILE A 65 6.06 -7.09 3.71
C ILE A 65 4.69 -6.70 4.28
N SER A 66 3.62 -7.42 3.93
CA SER A 66 2.29 -7.17 4.47
C SER A 66 2.26 -7.26 5.99
N ARG A 67 2.94 -8.25 6.57
CA ARG A 67 3.02 -8.41 8.02
C ARG A 67 3.80 -7.26 8.69
N GLN A 68 4.98 -6.91 8.14
CA GLN A 68 5.80 -5.82 8.69
C GLN A 68 5.09 -4.47 8.59
N PHE A 69 4.39 -4.21 7.48
CA PHE A 69 3.57 -3.02 7.32
C PHE A 69 2.43 -2.99 8.35
N GLU A 70 1.73 -4.10 8.55
CA GLU A 70 0.63 -4.19 9.52
C GLU A 70 1.13 -4.02 10.97
N GLU A 71 2.28 -4.60 11.32
CA GLU A 71 2.93 -4.41 12.63
C GLU A 71 3.34 -2.95 12.87
N ALA A 72 3.75 -2.22 11.82
CA ALA A 72 4.19 -0.82 11.93
C ALA A 72 3.03 0.20 11.90
N SER A 73 1.98 -0.07 11.12
CA SER A 73 0.88 0.89 10.87
C SER A 73 -0.44 0.55 11.58
N GLY A 74 -0.65 -0.71 11.95
CA GLY A 74 -1.95 -1.23 12.38
C GLY A 74 -2.93 -1.51 11.22
N TYR A 75 -2.55 -1.28 9.96
CA TYR A 75 -3.41 -1.47 8.80
C TYR A 75 -3.08 -2.74 8.02
N SER A 76 -4.09 -3.56 7.76
CA SER A 76 -3.91 -4.80 7.00
C SER A 76 -4.01 -4.57 5.49
N ILE A 77 -2.87 -4.73 4.78
CA ILE A 77 -2.79 -4.72 3.31
C ILE A 77 -3.70 -5.80 2.71
N TYR A 78 -3.70 -7.00 3.31
CA TYR A 78 -4.50 -8.13 2.85
C TYR A 78 -6.00 -7.79 2.82
N ASN A 79 -6.52 -7.23 3.90
CA ASN A 79 -7.93 -6.85 4.00
C ASN A 79 -8.29 -5.75 2.97
N ALA A 80 -7.45 -4.72 2.82
CA ALA A 80 -7.67 -3.67 1.83
C ALA A 80 -7.73 -4.21 0.39
N ILE A 81 -6.80 -5.08 0.01
CA ILE A 81 -6.81 -5.75 -1.31
C ILE A 81 -8.07 -6.61 -1.50
N HIS A 82 -8.44 -7.38 -0.48
CA HIS A 82 -9.60 -8.26 -0.55
C HIS A 82 -10.89 -7.48 -0.77
N GLN A 83 -11.08 -6.38 -0.03
CA GLN A 83 -12.24 -5.51 -0.19
C GLN A 83 -12.23 -4.78 -1.54
N ALA A 84 -11.08 -4.27 -1.99
CA ALA A 84 -10.94 -3.65 -3.30
C ALA A 84 -11.33 -4.62 -4.44
N LYS A 85 -10.83 -5.87 -4.41
CA LYS A 85 -11.15 -6.88 -5.42
C LYS A 85 -12.63 -7.28 -5.43
N LYS A 86 -13.30 -7.25 -4.27
CA LYS A 86 -14.75 -7.48 -4.17
C LYS A 86 -15.55 -6.31 -4.73
N LEU A 87 -15.15 -5.08 -4.39
CA LEU A 87 -15.83 -3.85 -4.78
C LEU A 87 -15.70 -3.58 -6.28
N LYS A 88 -14.52 -3.83 -6.85
CA LYS A 88 -14.13 -3.60 -8.27
C LYS A 88 -14.10 -2.12 -8.68
N THR A 89 -15.11 -1.32 -8.36
CA THR A 89 -15.23 0.09 -8.72
C THR A 89 -15.89 0.93 -7.62
N GLY A 90 -15.70 2.25 -7.63
CA GLY A 90 -16.28 3.17 -6.63
C GLY A 90 -15.31 3.53 -5.51
N LYS A 91 -15.85 3.97 -4.36
CA LYS A 91 -15.03 4.39 -3.21
C LYS A 91 -14.75 3.22 -2.28
N LEU A 92 -13.47 2.86 -2.13
CA LEU A 92 -12.99 1.91 -1.16
C LEU A 92 -12.79 2.61 0.19
N MET A 93 -13.46 2.10 1.22
CA MET A 93 -13.29 2.48 2.61
C MET A 93 -13.28 1.20 3.46
N ILE A 94 -12.32 1.08 4.36
CA ILE A 94 -12.16 -0.06 5.25
C ILE A 94 -12.58 0.37 6.65
N ALA A 95 -13.50 -0.36 7.26
CA ALA A 95 -13.79 -0.18 8.68
C ALA A 95 -12.56 -0.57 9.50
N GLY A 96 -12.10 0.35 10.36
CA GLY A 96 -11.03 0.11 11.33
C GLY A 96 -11.41 -0.87 12.43
#